data_AF-A0A3B8WTG2-F1
#
_entry.id   AF-A0A3B8WTG2-F1
#
_cell.length_a   1.000
_cell.length_b   1.000
_cell.length_c   1.000
_cell.angle_alpha   90.00
_cell.angle_beta   90.00
_cell.angle_gamma   90.00
#
_symmetry.space_group_name_H-M   'P 1'
#
loop_
_entity.id
_entity.type
_entity.pdbx_description
1 polymer ?
#
loop_
_entity_poly.entity_id
_entity_poly.type
_entity_poly.pdbx_seq_one_letter_code
_entity_poly.pdbx_strand_id
1 'polypeptide(L)'
;MARFLLQWVRADFNNPVSQFVVAATQPLLRPMRRYIPSVGGIDTSSLLLMLLLQTLELLMLYGLHGYLPALPGLLVTAVAQLVNLAINFYLVLLLILVVSSWIGSAGYSPILLLVSQVCAPLLKPLRRVIPPLGVFDLSVLVAFLLLQLGKILLVAPLVDLGRSLT
;
A
#
# COMPACT_ATOMS: atom_id res chain seq x y z
N MET A 1 -3.41 5.45 -1.09
CA MET A 1 -2.44 4.37 -1.34
C MET A 1 -2.63 3.72 -2.72
N ALA A 2 -3.81 3.16 -3.02
CA ALA A 2 -4.04 2.40 -4.27
C ALA A 2 -3.61 3.13 -5.56
N ARG A 3 -4.08 4.37 -5.79
CA ARG A 3 -3.67 5.17 -6.96
C ARG A 3 -2.16 5.38 -7.05
N PHE A 4 -1.53 5.71 -5.93
CA PHE A 4 -0.09 5.93 -5.87
C PHE A 4 0.68 4.66 -6.28
N LEU A 5 0.28 3.49 -5.79
CA LEU A 5 0.89 2.21 -6.16
C LEU A 5 0.67 1.86 -7.64
N LEU A 6 -0.54 2.10 -8.17
CA LEU A 6 -0.81 1.90 -9.61
C LEU A 6 0.10 2.77 -10.48
N GLN A 7 0.29 4.03 -10.10
CA GLN A 7 1.20 4.96 -10.80
C GLN A 7 2.67 4.54 -10.66
N TRP A 8 3.08 4.14 -9.45
CA TRP A 8 4.44 3.70 -9.15
C TRP A 8 4.84 2.48 -9.98
N VAL A 9 3.97 1.49 -10.07
CA VAL A 9 4.21 0.26 -10.83
C VAL A 9 3.90 0.41 -12.32
N ARG A 10 3.36 1.58 -12.73
CA ARG A 10 2.87 1.83 -14.10
C ARG A 10 1.88 0.76 -14.56
N ALA A 11 0.94 0.41 -13.68
CA ALA A 11 -0.10 -0.56 -13.96
C ALA A 11 -1.02 -0.06 -15.09
N ASP A 12 -1.67 -0.99 -15.79
CA ASP A 12 -2.50 -0.67 -16.95
C ASP A 12 -3.70 0.20 -16.58
N PHE A 13 -3.73 1.43 -17.11
CA PHE A 13 -4.81 2.39 -16.88
C PHE A 13 -6.04 2.13 -17.75
N ASN A 14 -5.95 1.27 -18.76
CA ASN A 14 -7.09 0.86 -19.57
C ASN A 14 -7.98 -0.16 -18.85
N ASN A 15 -7.49 -0.75 -17.75
CA ASN A 15 -8.27 -1.69 -16.96
C ASN A 15 -9.42 -0.98 -16.21
N PRO A 16 -10.66 -1.49 -16.26
CA PRO A 16 -11.82 -0.84 -15.63
C PRO A 16 -11.65 -0.63 -14.12
N VAL A 17 -10.93 -1.52 -13.43
CA VAL A 17 -10.68 -1.40 -11.99
C VAL A 17 -9.68 -0.28 -11.70
N SER A 18 -8.70 -0.09 -12.58
CA SER A 18 -7.73 1.02 -12.49
C SER A 18 -8.45 2.36 -12.65
N GLN A 19 -9.35 2.43 -13.63
CA GLN A 19 -10.20 3.60 -13.85
C GLN A 19 -11.11 3.88 -12.66
N PHE A 20 -11.72 2.84 -12.06
CA PHE A 20 -12.51 3.00 -10.84
C PHE A 20 -11.68 3.56 -9.69
N VAL A 21 -10.49 3.01 -9.44
CA VAL A 21 -9.59 3.52 -8.37
C VAL A 21 -9.21 4.98 -8.61
N VAL A 22 -8.87 5.34 -9.86
CA VAL A 22 -8.55 6.71 -10.23
C VAL A 22 -9.76 7.63 -10.09
N ALA A 23 -10.93 7.20 -10.56
CA ALA A 23 -12.17 7.97 -10.49
C ALA A 23 -12.63 8.18 -9.04
N ALA A 24 -12.57 7.15 -8.19
CA ALA A 24 -12.93 7.23 -6.79
C ALA A 24 -11.99 8.16 -6.00
N THR A 25 -10.70 8.19 -6.35
CA THR A 25 -9.70 9.03 -5.66
C THR A 25 -9.62 10.46 -6.21
N GLN A 26 -10.10 10.71 -7.43
CA GLN A 26 -10.01 12.03 -8.07
C GLN A 26 -10.72 13.17 -7.31
N PRO A 27 -11.97 13.04 -6.83
CA PRO A 27 -12.68 14.13 -6.16
C PRO A 27 -11.91 14.72 -4.98
N LEU A 28 -11.26 13.85 -4.20
CA LEU A 28 -10.46 14.24 -3.05
C LEU A 28 -9.12 14.87 -3.44
N LEU A 29 -8.52 14.44 -4.55
CA LEU A 29 -7.22 14.92 -5.02
C LEU A 29 -7.28 16.23 -5.83
N ARG A 30 -8.39 16.50 -6.53
CA ARG A 30 -8.59 17.71 -7.35
C ARG A 30 -8.33 19.03 -6.61
N PRO A 31 -8.87 19.28 -5.40
CA PRO A 31 -8.62 20.54 -4.69
C PRO A 31 -7.14 20.71 -4.31
N MET A 32 -6.46 19.63 -3.92
CA MET A 32 -5.05 19.68 -3.51
C MET A 32 -4.10 19.88 -4.70
N ARG A 33 -4.42 19.31 -5.86
CA ARG A 33 -3.68 19.50 -7.11
C ARG A 33 -3.66 20.94 -7.61
N ARG A 34 -4.58 21.79 -7.13
CA ARG A 34 -4.59 23.21 -7.45
C ARG A 34 -3.38 23.96 -6.85
N TYR A 35 -2.85 23.46 -5.74
CA TYR A 35 -1.77 24.11 -5.00
C TYR A 35 -0.43 23.38 -5.11
N ILE A 36 -0.46 22.05 -5.31
CA ILE A 36 0.74 21.22 -5.34
C ILE A 36 0.82 20.51 -6.70
N PRO A 37 1.75 20.91 -7.59
CA PRO A 37 1.94 20.24 -8.88
C PRO A 37 2.60 18.87 -8.70
N SER A 38 2.31 17.95 -9.61
CA SER A 38 2.99 16.65 -9.69
C SER A 38 4.43 16.82 -10.16
N VAL A 39 5.40 16.23 -9.46
CA VAL A 39 6.84 16.31 -9.79
C VAL A 39 7.34 14.94 -10.25
N GLY A 40 8.04 14.90 -11.39
CA GLY A 40 8.76 13.69 -11.85
C GLY A 40 7.89 12.46 -12.14
N GLY A 41 6.61 12.66 -12.48
CA GLY A 41 5.67 11.55 -12.74
C GLY A 41 5.11 10.88 -11.48
N ILE A 42 5.50 11.34 -10.28
CA ILE A 42 4.91 10.94 -9.00
C ILE A 42 3.86 11.97 -8.59
N ASP A 43 2.69 11.49 -8.17
CA ASP A 43 1.62 12.34 -7.66
C ASP A 43 1.91 12.80 -6.23
N THR A 44 2.73 13.85 -6.11
CA THR A 44 3.06 14.55 -4.86
C THR A 44 1.82 14.95 -4.06
N SER A 45 0.73 15.33 -4.75
CA SER A 45 -0.55 15.64 -4.11
C SER A 45 -1.15 14.40 -3.42
N SER A 46 -0.99 13.21 -4.00
CA SER A 46 -1.40 11.95 -3.37
C SER A 46 -0.57 11.62 -2.13
N LEU A 47 0.75 11.86 -2.16
CA LEU A 47 1.61 11.67 -0.98
C LEU A 47 1.22 12.62 0.16
N LEU A 48 1.02 13.90 -0.16
CA LEU A 48 0.64 14.89 0.84
C LEU A 48 -0.76 14.63 1.40
N LEU A 49 -1.73 14.26 0.56
CA LEU A 49 -3.06 13.84 1.01
C LEU A 49 -2.97 12.63 1.95
N MET A 50 -2.18 11.62 1.60
CA MET A 50 -2.01 10.44 2.45
C MET A 50 -1.41 10.80 3.80
N LEU A 51 -0.38 11.66 3.83
CA LEU A 51 0.21 12.13 5.08
C LEU A 51 -0.81 12.91 5.91
N LEU A 52 -1.53 13.86 5.30
CA LEU A 52 -2.54 14.67 5.98
C LEU A 52 -3.63 13.79 6.60
N LEU A 53 -4.21 12.88 5.81
CA LEU A 53 -5.23 11.95 6.32
C LEU A 53 -4.70 11.07 7.45
N GLN A 54 -3.45 10.58 7.35
CA GLN A 54 -2.85 9.77 8.39
C GLN A 54 -2.62 10.56 9.68
N THR A 55 -2.14 11.81 9.57
CA THR A 55 -1.97 12.70 10.73
C THR A 55 -3.29 13.06 11.38
N LEU A 56 -4.34 13.26 10.58
CA LEU A 56 -5.69 13.55 11.07
C LEU A 56 -6.29 12.35 11.80
N GLU A 57 -6.18 11.15 11.23
CA GLU A 57 -6.59 9.89 11.86
C GLU A 57 -5.90 9.70 13.22
N LEU A 58 -4.58 9.89 13.29
CA LEU A 58 -3.82 9.78 14.53
C LEU A 58 -4.26 10.84 15.55
N LEU A 59 -4.46 12.09 15.12
CA LEU A 59 -4.91 13.16 16.01
C LEU A 59 -6.29 12.85 16.58
N MET A 60 -7.22 12.32 15.78
CA MET A 60 -8.51 11.84 16.26
C MET A 60 -8.35 10.70 17.26
N LEU A 61 -7.52 9.70 16.97
CA LEU A 61 -7.27 8.57 17.87
C LEU A 61 -6.68 9.03 19.20
N TYR A 62 -5.63 9.84 19.19
CA TYR A 62 -5.02 10.35 20.43
C TYR A 62 -5.95 11.28 21.20
N GLY A 63 -6.70 12.14 20.48
CA GLY A 63 -7.71 13.01 21.08
C GLY A 63 -8.81 12.24 21.81
N LEU A 64 -9.25 11.09 21.26
CA LEU A 64 -10.19 10.19 21.94
C LEU A 64 -9.62 9.59 23.23
N HIS A 65 -8.31 9.39 23.31
CA HIS A 65 -7.61 8.95 24.52
C HIS A 65 -7.26 10.12 25.46
N GLY A 66 -7.67 11.36 25.15
CA GLY A 66 -7.45 12.53 25.98
C GLY A 66 -6.02 13.05 25.98
N TYR A 67 -5.22 12.69 24.97
CA TYR A 67 -3.81 13.04 24.90
C TYR A 67 -3.47 13.69 23.55
N LEU A 68 -2.57 14.68 23.55
CA LEU A 68 -2.07 15.32 22.33
C LEU A 68 -0.57 15.03 22.19
N PRO A 69 -0.16 14.21 21.21
CA PRO A 69 1.24 13.91 20.99
C PRO A 69 2.05 15.12 20.51
N ALA A 70 3.33 15.18 20.88
CA ALA A 70 4.24 16.15 20.28
C ALA A 70 4.37 15.93 18.76
N LEU A 71 4.60 17.02 18.03
CA LEU A 71 4.69 17.01 16.56
C LEU A 71 5.69 15.98 16.01
N PRO A 72 6.91 15.81 16.57
CA PRO A 72 7.86 14.82 16.06
C PRO A 72 7.33 13.39 16.17
N GLY A 73 6.77 13.01 17.33
CA GLY A 73 6.22 11.68 17.53
C GLY A 73 5.00 11.39 16.66
N LEU A 74 4.15 12.40 16.43
CA LEU A 74 3.02 12.31 15.51
C LEU A 74 3.50 12.04 14.07
N LEU A 75 4.50 12.78 13.58
CA LEU A 75 5.01 12.62 12.21
C LEU A 75 5.70 11.26 12.00
N VAL A 76 6.52 10.83 12.96
CA VAL A 76 7.18 9.52 12.91
C VAL A 76 6.12 8.40 12.90
N THR A 77 5.12 8.50 13.78
CA THR A 77 4.01 7.53 13.82
C THR A 77 3.20 7.56 12.53
N ALA A 78 2.94 8.73 11.94
CA ALA A 78 2.22 8.84 10.68
C ALA A 78 2.98 8.15 9.54
N VAL A 79 4.29 8.34 9.44
CA VAL A 79 5.11 7.63 8.45
C VAL A 79 5.07 6.12 8.69
N ALA A 80 5.21 5.67 9.95
CA ALA A 80 5.12 4.27 10.30
C ALA A 80 3.77 3.64 9.89
N GLN A 81 2.67 4.37 10.10
CA GLN A 81 1.33 3.91 9.73
C GLN A 81 1.11 3.91 8.22
N LEU A 82 1.69 4.85 7.47
CA LEU A 82 1.66 4.78 6.00
C LEU A 82 2.40 3.55 5.47
N VAL A 83 3.54 3.18 6.07
CA VAL A 83 4.26 1.95 5.74
C VAL A 83 3.42 0.73 6.11
N ASN A 84 2.81 0.70 7.29
CA ASN A 84 1.89 -0.34 7.72
C ASN A 84 0.71 -0.50 6.74
N LEU A 85 0.11 0.61 6.31
CA LEU A 85 -0.98 0.63 5.35
C LEU A 85 -0.55 0.05 4.00
N ALA A 86 0.65 0.42 3.52
CA ALA A 86 1.20 -0.14 2.28
C ALA A 86 1.41 -1.66 2.40
N ILE A 87 2.01 -2.12 3.49
CA ILE A 87 2.22 -3.56 3.74
C ILE A 87 0.89 -4.31 3.80
N ASN A 88 -0.07 -3.83 4.59
CA ASN A 88 -1.39 -4.46 4.71
C ASN A 88 -2.12 -4.50 3.36
N PHE A 89 -2.00 -3.44 2.56
CA PHE A 89 -2.54 -3.42 1.20
C PHE A 89 -1.94 -4.53 0.34
N TYR A 90 -0.61 -4.69 0.34
CA TYR A 90 0.04 -5.79 -0.36
C TYR A 90 -0.33 -7.17 0.18
N LEU A 91 -0.49 -7.34 1.50
CA LEU A 91 -0.92 -8.62 2.09
C LEU A 91 -2.31 -9.05 1.57
N VAL A 92 -3.25 -8.10 1.46
CA VAL A 92 -4.58 -8.37 0.87
C VAL A 92 -4.45 -8.76 -0.61
N LEU A 93 -3.63 -8.04 -1.39
CA LEU A 93 -3.41 -8.38 -2.79
C LEU A 93 -2.78 -9.77 -2.97
N LEU A 94 -1.80 -10.11 -2.14
CA LEU A 94 -1.19 -11.45 -2.14
C LEU A 94 -2.20 -12.52 -1.75
N LEU A 95 -3.06 -12.28 -0.75
CA LEU A 95 -4.13 -13.21 -0.39
C LEU A 95 -5.05 -13.51 -1.58
N ILE A 96 -5.46 -12.47 -2.33
CA ILE A 96 -6.26 -12.63 -3.56
C ILE A 96 -5.52 -13.54 -4.57
N LEU A 97 -4.20 -13.36 -4.74
CA LEU A 97 -3.40 -14.20 -5.65
C LEU A 97 -3.24 -15.63 -5.16
N VAL A 98 -3.01 -15.86 -3.85
CA VAL A 98 -2.93 -17.21 -3.28
C VAL A 98 -4.22 -17.95 -3.55
N VAL A 99 -5.36 -17.37 -3.16
CA VAL A 99 -6.67 -17.99 -3.33
C VAL A 99 -6.97 -18.23 -4.81
N SER A 100 -6.68 -17.25 -5.68
CA SER A 100 -6.87 -17.39 -7.13
C SER A 100 -5.99 -18.47 -7.74
N SER A 101 -4.76 -18.64 -7.24
CA SER A 101 -3.86 -19.69 -7.72
C SER A 101 -4.45 -21.06 -7.47
N TRP A 102 -4.98 -21.32 -6.27
CA TRP A 102 -5.51 -22.64 -5.88
C TRP A 102 -6.74 -23.06 -6.68
N ILE A 103 -7.59 -22.10 -7.05
CA ILE A 103 -8.80 -22.36 -7.85
C ILE A 103 -8.51 -22.43 -9.37
N GLY A 104 -7.27 -22.19 -9.81
CA GLY A 104 -6.90 -22.25 -11.23
C GLY A 104 -7.44 -21.11 -12.09
N SER A 105 -7.85 -19.99 -11.50
CA SER A 105 -8.47 -18.85 -12.21
C SER A 105 -7.49 -17.80 -12.73
N ALA A 106 -6.19 -18.12 -12.70
CA ALA A 106 -5.11 -17.18 -13.01
C ALA A 106 -5.20 -16.66 -14.45
N GLY A 107 -5.70 -15.43 -14.62
CA GLY A 107 -5.61 -14.68 -15.88
C GLY A 107 -6.92 -14.22 -16.51
N TYR A 108 -8.09 -14.65 -16.02
CA TYR A 108 -9.37 -14.32 -16.67
C TYR A 108 -10.05 -13.04 -16.17
N SER A 109 -9.73 -12.56 -14.95
CA SER A 109 -10.41 -11.39 -14.37
C SER A 109 -9.58 -10.10 -14.50
N PRO A 110 -10.19 -8.96 -14.90
CA PRO A 110 -9.53 -7.65 -14.90
C PRO A 110 -8.91 -7.28 -13.54
N ILE A 111 -9.53 -7.69 -12.43
CA ILE A 111 -9.00 -7.48 -11.08
C ILE A 111 -7.68 -8.24 -10.90
N LEU A 112 -7.64 -9.52 -11.27
CA LEU A 112 -6.45 -10.37 -11.11
C LEU A 112 -5.27 -9.87 -11.94
N LEU A 113 -5.54 -9.34 -13.14
CA LEU A 113 -4.50 -8.70 -13.95
C LEU A 113 -3.88 -7.50 -13.23
N LEU A 114 -4.67 -6.62 -12.63
CA LEU A 114 -4.11 -5.49 -11.87
C LEU A 114 -3.39 -5.93 -10.60
N VAL A 115 -3.98 -6.85 -9.83
CA VAL A 115 -3.39 -7.37 -8.60
C VAL A 115 -2.01 -7.98 -8.91
N SER A 116 -1.92 -8.80 -9.97
CA SER A 116 -0.66 -9.41 -10.39
C SER A 116 0.36 -8.36 -10.88
N GLN A 117 -0.06 -7.31 -11.59
CA GLN A 117 0.82 -6.20 -11.99
C GLN A 117 1.38 -5.46 -10.77
N VAL A 118 0.52 -5.07 -9.82
CA VAL A 118 0.93 -4.35 -8.61
C VAL A 118 1.88 -5.18 -7.75
N CYS A 119 1.63 -6.48 -7.62
CA CYS A 119 2.50 -7.40 -6.87
C CYS A 119 3.74 -7.86 -7.65
N ALA A 120 3.82 -7.64 -8.97
CA ALA A 120 4.91 -8.14 -9.79
C ALA A 120 6.32 -7.69 -9.34
N PRO A 121 6.56 -6.45 -8.89
CA PRO A 121 7.87 -6.05 -8.38
C PRO A 121 8.33 -6.86 -7.16
N LEU A 122 7.39 -7.30 -6.32
CA LEU A 122 7.67 -8.15 -5.15
C LEU A 122 7.82 -9.63 -5.56
N LEU A 123 6.95 -10.11 -6.44
CA LEU A 123 6.90 -11.53 -6.79
C LEU A 123 7.94 -11.96 -7.83
N LYS A 124 8.29 -11.10 -8.80
CA LYS A 124 9.29 -11.42 -9.85
C LYS A 124 10.64 -11.89 -9.28
N PRO A 125 11.28 -11.20 -8.30
CA PRO A 125 12.53 -11.69 -7.73
C PRO A 125 12.34 -13.00 -6.98
N LEU A 126 11.23 -13.19 -6.24
CA LEU A 126 10.96 -14.41 -5.49
C LEU A 126 10.72 -15.61 -6.42
N ARG A 127 9.99 -15.42 -7.53
CA ARG A 127 9.74 -16.45 -8.54
C ARG A 127 11.01 -16.92 -9.28
N ARG A 128 12.09 -16.13 -9.24
CA ARG A 128 13.40 -16.57 -9.76
C ARG A 128 14.07 -17.59 -8.84
N VAL A 129 13.80 -17.53 -7.53
CA VAL A 129 14.38 -18.43 -6.53
C VAL A 129 13.47 -19.63 -6.30
N ILE A 130 12.16 -19.40 -6.22
CA ILE A 130 11.14 -20.41 -5.95
C ILE A 130 10.11 -20.34 -7.09
N PRO A 131 10.36 -21.05 -8.21
CA PRO A 131 9.42 -21.07 -9.33
C PRO A 131 8.09 -21.72 -8.91
N PRO A 132 6.96 -21.33 -9.53
CA PRO A 132 5.66 -21.90 -9.22
C PRO A 132 5.62 -23.40 -9.55
N LEU A 133 5.01 -24.19 -8.64
CA LEU A 133 4.87 -25.64 -8.79
C LEU A 133 3.49 -25.95 -9.35
N GLY A 134 3.36 -25.87 -10.68
CA GLY A 134 2.08 -26.06 -11.37
C GLY A 134 1.09 -24.94 -11.05
N VAL A 135 -0.07 -25.31 -10.49
CA VAL A 135 -1.16 -24.38 -10.15
C VAL A 135 -0.90 -23.63 -8.83
N PHE A 136 0.01 -24.14 -8.00
CA PHE A 136 0.36 -23.55 -6.70
C PHE A 136 1.55 -22.60 -6.83
N ASP A 137 1.32 -21.31 -6.55
CA ASP A 137 2.39 -20.31 -6.52
C ASP A 137 2.91 -20.07 -5.09
N LEU A 138 3.87 -20.89 -4.66
CA LEU A 138 4.52 -20.78 -3.35
C LEU A 138 5.26 -19.44 -3.15
N SER A 139 5.66 -18.77 -4.23
CA SER A 139 6.33 -17.46 -4.13
C SER A 139 5.44 -16.41 -3.45
N VAL A 140 4.12 -16.53 -3.60
CA VAL A 140 3.14 -15.63 -2.99
C VAL A 140 3.09 -15.83 -1.47
N LEU A 141 3.17 -17.08 -1.00
CA LEU A 141 3.23 -17.39 0.43
C LEU A 141 4.54 -16.87 1.05
N VAL A 142 5.66 -17.04 0.36
CA VAL A 142 6.95 -16.49 0.81
C VAL A 142 6.92 -14.97 0.84
N ALA A 143 6.35 -14.31 -0.16
CA ALA A 143 6.15 -12.87 -0.16
C ALA A 143 5.30 -12.40 1.03
N PHE A 144 4.23 -13.14 1.33
CA PHE A 144 3.36 -12.86 2.48
C PHE A 144 4.13 -12.93 3.79
N LEU A 145 4.93 -13.98 3.98
CA LEU A 145 5.78 -14.16 5.17
C LEU A 145 6.82 -13.05 5.30
N LEU A 146 7.52 -12.71 4.21
CA LEU A 146 8.53 -11.65 4.20
C LEU A 146 7.93 -10.28 4.52
N LEU A 147 6.73 -9.98 4.02
CA LEU A 147 6.03 -8.75 4.34
C LEU A 147 5.57 -8.71 5.81
N GLN A 148 5.11 -9.83 6.37
CA GLN A 148 4.78 -9.91 7.80
C GLN A 148 6.02 -9.72 8.68
N LEU A 149 7.14 -10.32 8.31
CA LEU A 149 8.42 -10.08 8.99
C LEU A 149 8.84 -8.61 8.85
N GLY A 150 8.72 -8.02 7.65
CA GLY A 150 9.00 -6.61 7.42
C GLY A 150 8.12 -5.69 8.26
N LYS A 151 6.85 -6.05 8.49
CA LYS A 151 5.96 -5.32 9.39
C LYS A 151 6.49 -5.33 10.82
N ILE A 152 6.90 -6.49 11.33
CA ILE A 152 7.45 -6.60 12.69
C ILE A 152 8.78 -5.85 12.79
N LEU A 153 9.66 -5.98 11.80
CA LEU A 153 11.02 -5.43 11.84
C LEU A 153 11.09 -3.92 11.56
N LEU A 154 10.14 -3.38 10.79
CA LEU A 154 10.16 -1.97 10.37
C LEU A 154 9.05 -1.15 11.05
N VAL A 155 7.81 -1.63 11.04
CA VAL A 155 6.67 -0.83 11.52
C VAL A 155 6.69 -0.74 13.05
N ALA A 156 6.87 -1.86 13.76
CA ALA A 156 6.81 -1.84 15.22
C ALA A 156 7.85 -0.89 15.83
N PRO A 157 9.15 -0.94 15.45
CA PRO A 157 10.15 -0.02 15.98
C PRO A 157 9.87 1.45 15.63
N LEU A 158 9.35 1.73 14.43
CA LEU A 158 9.01 3.10 14.04
C LEU A 158 7.82 3.64 14.85
N VAL A 159 6.82 2.80 15.13
CA VAL A 159 5.69 3.19 15.99
C VAL A 159 6.17 3.42 17.42
N ASP A 160 7.04 2.56 17.94
CA ASP A 160 7.57 2.69 19.31
C ASP A 160 8.47 3.93 19.44
N LEU A 161 9.28 4.22 18.42
CA LEU A 161 10.02 5.49 18.31
C LEU A 161 9.07 6.68 18.26
N GLY A 162 7.98 6.57 17.50
CA GLY A 162 6.95 7.60 17.45
C GLY A 162 6.40 7.89 18.85
N ARG A 163 5.99 6.85 19.58
CA ARG A 163 5.44 6.94 20.95
C ARG A 163 6.43 7.42 22.01
N SER A 164 7.74 7.19 21.83
CA SER A 164 8.74 7.71 22.78
C SER A 164 9.02 9.21 22.59
N LEU A 165 8.65 9.74 21.41
CA LEU A 165 8.78 11.15 21.05
C LEU A 165 7.48 11.96 21.25
N THR A 166 6.39 11.32 21.68
CA THR A 166 5.14 11.98 22.03
C THR A 166 5.15 12.34 23.51
#